data_AF-A0A7S0L6T5-F1
#
_entry.id   AF-A0A7S0L6T5-F1
#
_cell.length_a   1.000
_cell.length_b   1.000
_cell.length_c   1.000
_cell.angle_alpha   90.00
_cell.angle_beta   90.00
_cell.angle_gamma   90.00
#
_symmetry.space_group_name_H-M   'P 1'
#
loop_
_entity.id
_entity.type
_entity.pdbx_description
1 polymer ?
#
loop_
_entity_poly.entity_id
_entity_poly.type
_entity_poly.pdbx_seq_one_letter_code
_entity_poly.pdbx_strand_id
1 'polypeptide(L)'
;GTPTPDVSCNRHIKFDAFTKHALSNGAAWVATGHYARLRRTECGRTELLSALDEEKDQSYFLATVRQEALRTSLFPLGELHKPQVRAIAAAAGLHVAAKRDSTGLCFVGKRRFRNFIVDYLPPQREGPMVDIDSHATIATHEGLPLYTHGQRARVGGLPSRWYVADKDVVSNTLYVCEGGEHPALRT
;
A
#
# COMPACT_ATOMS: atom_id res chain seq x y z
N GLY A 1 -10.67 9.26 2.28
CA GLY A 1 -10.00 7.96 2.14
C GLY A 1 -8.56 8.05 2.62
N THR A 2 -8.02 6.98 3.21
CA THR A 2 -6.60 6.92 3.60
C THR A 2 -5.74 6.74 2.34
N PRO A 3 -4.74 7.60 2.08
CA PRO A 3 -3.90 7.47 0.90
C PRO A 3 -3.02 6.22 1.01
N THR A 4 -2.94 5.40 -0.05
CA THR A 4 -2.00 4.28 -0.16
C THR A 4 -0.67 4.79 -0.73
N PRO A 5 0.37 5.05 0.07
CA PRO A 5 1.53 5.79 -0.41
C PRO A 5 2.43 4.96 -1.35
N ASP A 6 2.27 3.63 -1.39
CA ASP A 6 2.94 2.75 -2.36
C ASP A 6 2.47 2.99 -3.81
N VAL A 7 1.20 3.36 -4.01
CA VAL A 7 0.66 3.73 -5.34
C VAL A 7 1.30 5.04 -5.81
N SER A 8 1.43 6.02 -4.92
CA SER A 8 2.10 7.30 -5.21
C SER A 8 3.61 7.12 -5.47
N CYS A 9 4.27 6.30 -4.65
CA CYS A 9 5.67 5.90 -4.79
C CYS A 9 6.00 5.30 -6.16
N ASN A 10 5.21 4.30 -6.59
CA ASN A 10 5.44 3.67 -7.89
C ASN A 10 5.29 4.69 -9.02
N ARG A 11 4.25 5.52 -8.96
CA ARG A 11 4.01 6.55 -9.98
C ARG A 11 5.12 7.60 -10.05
N HIS A 12 5.60 8.14 -8.93
CA HIS A 12 6.45 9.34 -8.93
C HIS A 12 7.95 9.01 -8.87
N ILE A 13 8.35 7.95 -8.17
CA ILE A 13 9.76 7.65 -7.91
C ILE A 13 10.26 6.55 -8.83
N LYS A 14 9.64 5.36 -8.80
CA LYS A 14 10.15 4.19 -9.53
C LYS A 14 9.93 4.25 -11.04
N PHE A 15 8.80 4.77 -11.49
CA PHE A 15 8.45 4.74 -12.92
C PHE A 15 8.55 6.10 -13.63
N ASP A 16 8.79 7.20 -12.90
CA ASP A 16 9.01 8.52 -13.51
C ASP A 16 10.48 8.94 -13.42
N ALA A 17 10.99 9.17 -12.21
CA ALA A 17 12.37 9.63 -12.02
C ALA A 17 13.41 8.58 -12.44
N PHE A 18 13.26 7.34 -11.99
CA PHE A 18 14.21 6.27 -12.33
C PHE A 18 14.16 5.87 -13.80
N THR A 19 12.97 5.75 -14.40
CA THR A 19 12.85 5.46 -15.84
C THR A 19 13.47 6.56 -16.69
N LYS A 20 13.18 7.84 -16.39
CA LYS A 20 13.81 8.96 -17.10
C LYS A 20 15.32 8.95 -16.99
N HIS A 21 15.85 8.69 -15.80
CA HIS A 21 17.30 8.61 -15.58
C HIS A 21 17.93 7.43 -16.33
N ALA A 22 17.33 6.24 -16.31
CA ALA A 22 17.85 5.08 -17.03
C ALA A 22 17.88 5.34 -18.55
N LEU A 23 16.79 5.90 -19.10
CA LEU A 23 16.72 6.26 -20.52
C LEU A 23 17.75 7.35 -20.88
N SER A 24 17.95 8.36 -20.04
CA SER A 24 18.98 9.39 -20.28
C SER A 24 20.41 8.85 -20.23
N ASN A 25 20.63 7.72 -19.56
CA ASN A 25 21.92 7.01 -19.53
C ASN A 25 22.04 5.96 -20.66
N GLY A 26 21.14 5.97 -21.65
CA GLY A 26 21.23 5.10 -22.84
C GLY A 26 20.59 3.72 -22.67
N ALA A 27 19.87 3.45 -21.58
CA ALA A 27 19.10 2.21 -21.47
C ALA A 27 17.91 2.22 -22.43
N ALA A 28 17.64 1.09 -23.09
CA ALA A 28 16.44 0.92 -23.92
C ALA A 28 15.20 0.51 -23.10
N TRP A 29 15.43 -0.19 -21.97
CA TRP A 29 14.38 -0.75 -21.12
C TRP A 29 14.77 -0.69 -19.65
N VAL A 30 13.77 -0.69 -18.78
CA VAL A 30 13.93 -0.76 -17.32
C VAL A 30 13.23 -2.01 -16.78
N ALA A 31 13.98 -2.92 -16.19
CA ALA A 31 13.42 -4.10 -15.53
C ALA A 31 13.20 -3.84 -14.05
N THR A 32 12.06 -4.29 -13.51
CA THR A 32 11.79 -4.24 -12.06
C THR A 32 11.29 -5.59 -11.57
N GLY A 33 11.51 -5.89 -10.29
CA GLY A 33 11.03 -7.13 -9.66
C GLY A 33 9.55 -7.11 -9.29
N HIS A 34 8.70 -6.38 -10.03
CA HIS A 34 7.26 -6.39 -9.79
C HIS A 34 6.64 -7.67 -10.35
N TYR A 35 5.71 -8.24 -9.58
CA TYR A 35 4.84 -9.33 -10.02
C TYR A 35 3.67 -8.69 -10.76
N ALA A 36 3.84 -8.46 -12.05
CA ALA A 36 2.81 -8.02 -12.98
C ALA A 36 3.26 -8.39 -14.40
N ARG A 37 2.34 -8.43 -15.36
CA ARG A 37 2.67 -8.73 -16.76
C ARG A 37 2.38 -7.53 -17.65
N LEU A 38 3.12 -7.45 -18.75
CA LEU A 38 2.93 -6.43 -19.77
C LEU A 38 2.61 -7.11 -21.09
N ARG A 39 1.52 -6.70 -21.73
CA ARG A 39 1.18 -7.12 -23.11
C ARG A 39 1.26 -5.92 -24.02
N ARG A 40 2.12 -6.02 -25.04
CA ARG A 40 2.26 -4.98 -26.06
C ARG A 40 1.29 -5.29 -27.19
N THR A 41 0.44 -4.34 -27.52
CA THR A 41 -0.56 -4.50 -28.59
C THR A 41 0.00 -4.00 -29.92
N GLU A 42 -0.59 -4.44 -31.02
CA GLU A 42 -0.22 -4.01 -32.38
C GLU A 42 -0.40 -2.49 -32.59
N CYS A 43 -1.36 -1.87 -31.89
CA CYS A 43 -1.57 -0.41 -31.93
C CYS A 43 -0.55 0.39 -31.09
N GLY A 44 0.49 -0.24 -30.56
CA GLY A 44 1.56 0.42 -29.80
C GLY A 44 1.21 0.75 -28.34
N ARG A 45 0.07 0.25 -27.84
CA ARG A 45 -0.32 0.37 -26.42
C ARG A 45 0.33 -0.74 -25.61
N THR A 46 0.63 -0.47 -24.34
CA THR A 46 1.09 -1.49 -23.40
C THR A 46 0.04 -1.71 -22.32
N GLU A 47 -0.50 -2.91 -22.25
CA GLU A 47 -1.49 -3.31 -21.28
C GLU A 47 -0.81 -3.90 -20.05
N LEU A 48 -1.24 -3.42 -18.88
CA LEU A 48 -0.85 -3.98 -17.60
C LEU A 48 -1.81 -5.12 -17.27
N LEU A 49 -1.26 -6.31 -17.02
CA LEU A 49 -1.99 -7.52 -16.68
C LEU A 49 -1.57 -8.00 -15.29
N SER A 50 -2.48 -8.68 -14.59
CA SER A 50 -2.16 -9.35 -13.33
C SER A 50 -1.09 -10.41 -13.52
N ALA A 51 -0.24 -10.60 -12.49
CA ALA A 51 0.70 -11.70 -12.41
C ALA A 51 -0.02 -13.06 -12.44
N LEU A 52 0.72 -14.13 -12.77
CA LEU A 52 0.23 -15.50 -12.59
C LEU A 52 0.15 -15.89 -11.11
N ASP A 53 0.99 -15.30 -10.26
CA ASP A 53 0.93 -15.45 -8.81
C ASP A 53 -0.05 -14.44 -8.22
N GLU A 54 -1.30 -14.86 -8.00
CA GLU A 54 -2.37 -13.99 -7.48
C GLU A 54 -2.06 -13.42 -6.10
N GLU A 55 -1.42 -14.20 -5.21
CA GLU A 55 -1.05 -13.74 -3.86
C GLU A 55 0.02 -12.64 -3.88
N LYS A 56 0.82 -12.61 -4.95
CA LYS A 56 1.89 -11.63 -5.14
C LYS A 56 1.56 -10.58 -6.19
N ASP A 57 0.38 -10.61 -6.80
CA ASP A 57 0.03 -9.67 -7.86
C ASP A 57 0.16 -8.22 -7.37
N GLN A 58 0.97 -7.45 -8.11
CA GLN A 58 1.27 -6.06 -7.81
C GLN A 58 0.67 -5.11 -8.87
N SER A 59 -0.16 -5.63 -9.79
CA SER A 59 -0.85 -4.83 -10.81
C SER A 59 -1.64 -3.66 -10.21
N TYR A 60 -2.28 -3.85 -9.05
CA TYR A 60 -2.99 -2.79 -8.33
C TYR A 60 -2.11 -1.57 -8.02
N PHE A 61 -0.88 -1.80 -7.54
CA PHE A 61 0.06 -0.72 -7.22
C PHE A 61 0.66 -0.05 -8.46
N LEU A 62 0.48 -0.64 -9.64
CA LEU A 62 0.96 -0.16 -10.93
C LEU A 62 -0.15 0.46 -11.77
N ALA A 63 -1.42 0.40 -11.34
CA ALA A 63 -2.57 0.87 -12.11
C ALA A 63 -2.52 2.37 -12.47
N THR A 64 -1.73 3.17 -11.74
CA THR A 64 -1.56 4.61 -11.99
C THR A 64 -0.30 4.97 -12.77
N VAL A 65 0.49 3.97 -13.19
CA VAL A 65 1.71 4.16 -13.99
C VAL A 65 1.30 4.55 -15.41
N ARG A 66 1.93 5.60 -15.95
CA ARG A 66 1.59 6.13 -17.29
C ARG A 66 2.07 5.19 -18.39
N GLN A 67 1.42 5.24 -19.55
CA GLN A 67 1.75 4.41 -20.72
C GLN A 67 3.20 4.55 -21.17
N GLU A 68 3.76 5.76 -21.11
CA GLU A 68 5.15 6.03 -21.54
C GLU A 68 6.16 5.24 -20.69
N ALA A 69 5.90 5.15 -19.39
CA ALA A 69 6.73 4.37 -18.48
C ALA A 69 6.50 2.87 -18.66
N LEU A 70 5.25 2.41 -18.83
CA LEU A 70 4.95 0.99 -19.08
C LEU A 70 5.59 0.50 -20.37
N ARG A 71 5.57 1.30 -21.44
CA ARG A 71 6.16 0.97 -22.73
C ARG A 71 7.63 0.62 -22.60
N THR A 72 8.36 1.34 -21.76
CA THR A 72 9.82 1.18 -21.54
C THR A 72 10.17 0.25 -20.38
N SER A 73 9.18 -0.45 -19.80
CA SER A 73 9.38 -1.33 -18.64
C SER A 73 9.38 -2.82 -18.99
N LEU A 74 10.03 -3.63 -18.14
CA LEU A 74 10.04 -5.08 -18.16
C LEU A 74 9.70 -5.64 -16.77
N PHE A 75 8.80 -6.62 -16.70
CA PHE A 75 8.41 -7.30 -15.46
C PHE A 75 8.68 -8.81 -15.56
N PRO A 76 9.95 -9.24 -15.39
CA PRO A 76 10.37 -10.62 -15.60
C PRO A 76 9.77 -11.62 -14.59
N LEU A 77 9.18 -11.15 -13.49
CA LEU A 77 8.58 -12.01 -12.48
C LEU A 77 7.08 -12.25 -12.69
N GLY A 78 6.45 -11.57 -13.65
CA GLY A 78 5.00 -11.63 -13.85
C GLY A 78 4.45 -13.01 -14.24
N GLU A 79 5.30 -13.87 -14.81
CA GLU A 79 4.95 -15.24 -15.23
C GLU A 79 5.47 -16.32 -14.26
N LEU A 80 6.00 -15.91 -13.10
CA LEU A 80 6.59 -16.83 -12.14
C LEU A 80 5.85 -16.74 -10.81
N HIS A 81 5.63 -17.89 -10.20
CA HIS A 81 5.25 -17.97 -8.79
C HIS A 81 6.45 -17.73 -7.89
N LYS A 82 6.21 -17.14 -6.73
CA LYS A 82 7.25 -16.82 -5.74
C LYS A 82 8.18 -18.00 -5.40
N PRO A 83 7.68 -19.25 -5.23
CA PRO A 83 8.55 -20.39 -5.01
C PRO A 83 9.52 -20.65 -6.17
N GLN A 84 9.08 -20.48 -7.43
CA GLN A 84 9.92 -20.63 -8.61
C GLN A 84 11.03 -19.56 -8.62
N VAL A 85 10.70 -18.31 -8.31
CA VAL A 85 11.70 -17.22 -8.21
C VAL A 85 12.74 -17.53 -7.15
N ARG A 86 12.34 -18.07 -5.99
CA ARG A 86 13.28 -18.50 -4.93
C ARG A 86 14.15 -19.67 -5.36
N ALA A 87 13.59 -20.64 -6.08
CA ALA A 87 14.34 -21.78 -6.62
C ALA A 87 15.40 -21.33 -7.63
N ILE A 88 15.03 -20.44 -8.57
CA ILE A 88 15.96 -19.82 -9.53
C ILE A 88 17.07 -19.08 -8.80
N ALA A 89 16.72 -18.26 -7.80
CA ALA A 89 17.71 -17.52 -7.02
C ALA A 89 18.67 -18.44 -6.24
N ALA A 90 18.16 -19.54 -5.67
CA ALA A 90 18.97 -20.52 -4.95
C ALA A 90 19.92 -21.28 -5.91
N ALA A 91 19.40 -21.71 -7.07
CA ALA A 91 20.20 -22.37 -8.10
C ALA A 91 21.31 -21.46 -8.65
N ALA A 92 21.06 -20.15 -8.74
CA ALA A 92 22.04 -19.14 -9.15
C ALA A 92 23.00 -18.71 -8.02
N GLY A 93 22.90 -19.30 -6.82
CA GLY A 93 23.77 -18.95 -5.68
C GLY A 93 23.56 -17.53 -5.13
N LEU A 94 22.39 -16.92 -5.36
CA LEU A 94 22.11 -15.56 -4.90
C LEU A 94 21.82 -15.55 -3.39
N HIS A 95 22.60 -14.77 -2.64
CA HIS A 95 22.44 -14.60 -1.18
C HIS A 95 21.03 -14.14 -0.73
N VAL A 96 20.27 -13.53 -1.64
CA VAL A 96 18.90 -13.07 -1.38
C VAL A 96 17.84 -14.16 -1.47
N ALA A 97 18.19 -15.39 -1.90
CA ALA A 97 17.23 -16.48 -2.12
C ALA A 97 16.38 -16.82 -0.88
N ALA A 98 16.99 -16.76 0.32
CA ALA A 98 16.32 -17.02 1.60
C ALA A 98 15.80 -15.75 2.30
N LYS A 99 16.04 -14.56 1.74
CA LYS A 99 15.63 -13.29 2.36
C LYS A 99 14.11 -13.21 2.43
N ARG A 100 13.58 -12.82 3.61
CA ARG A 100 12.14 -12.54 3.77
C ARG A 100 11.73 -11.36 2.90
N ASP A 101 10.50 -11.41 2.40
CA ASP A 101 9.93 -10.31 1.63
C ASP A 101 9.82 -9.06 2.51
N SER A 102 10.03 -7.89 1.89
CA SER A 102 9.84 -6.60 2.58
C SER A 102 8.34 -6.42 2.86
N THR A 103 8.00 -6.22 4.14
CA THR A 103 6.65 -5.88 4.59
C THR A 103 6.60 -4.42 5.04
N GLY A 104 5.60 -3.66 4.59
CA GLY A 104 5.43 -2.24 4.92
C GLY A 104 5.71 -1.31 3.73
N LEU A 105 5.55 0.00 3.96
CA LEU A 105 5.73 1.04 2.95
C LEU A 105 7.14 1.03 2.34
N CYS A 106 7.20 1.05 1.01
CA CYS A 106 8.41 0.77 0.23
C CYS A 106 9.64 1.63 0.62
N PHE A 107 9.44 2.85 1.13
CA PHE A 107 10.51 3.79 1.51
C PHE A 107 10.71 3.99 3.02
N VAL A 108 9.77 3.54 3.85
CA VAL A 108 9.79 3.78 5.30
C VAL A 108 10.66 2.75 6.05
N GLY A 109 10.95 1.62 5.40
CA GLY A 109 11.73 0.53 5.98
C GLY A 109 10.97 -0.15 7.14
N LYS A 110 11.71 -0.64 8.15
CA LYS A 110 11.14 -1.37 9.30
C LYS A 110 10.48 -0.47 10.37
N ARG A 111 10.33 0.84 10.13
CA ARG A 111 9.73 1.78 11.11
C ARG A 111 8.22 1.53 11.22
N ARG A 112 7.66 1.69 12.43
CA ARG A 112 6.20 1.71 12.62
C ARG A 112 5.62 2.93 11.91
N PHE A 113 4.65 2.74 11.01
CA PHE A 113 4.03 3.81 10.22
C PHE A 113 3.54 4.99 11.07
N ARG A 114 2.95 4.72 12.25
CA ARG A 114 2.51 5.75 13.19
C ARG A 114 3.63 6.72 13.55
N ASN A 115 4.80 6.22 13.91
CA ASN A 115 5.93 7.05 14.32
C ASN A 115 6.57 7.77 13.12
N PHE A 116 6.41 7.25 11.91
CA PHE A 116 6.91 7.90 10.71
C PHE A 116 6.02 9.07 10.31
N ILE A 117 4.69 8.88 10.28
CA ILE A 117 3.77 9.90 9.74
C ILE A 117 3.66 11.12 10.66
N VAL A 118 3.79 10.94 11.99
CA VAL A 118 3.73 12.03 12.98
C VAL A 118 4.83 13.06 12.77
N ASP A 119 6.03 12.65 12.32
CA ASP A 119 7.15 13.56 12.05
C ASP A 119 6.86 14.57 10.91
N TYR A 120 5.88 14.27 10.04
CA TYR A 120 5.56 15.07 8.85
C TYR A 120 4.17 15.73 8.89
N LEU A 121 3.37 15.43 9.91
CA LEU A 121 2.06 16.04 10.07
C LEU A 121 2.16 17.24 11.01
N PRO A 122 1.29 18.26 10.85
CA PRO A 122 1.11 19.28 11.88
C PRO A 122 0.82 18.63 13.24
N PRO A 123 1.09 19.31 14.37
CA PRO A 123 0.74 18.80 15.69
C PRO A 123 -0.70 18.27 15.71
N GLN A 124 -0.85 16.99 16.02
CA GLN A 124 -2.14 16.33 16.01
C GLN A 124 -2.94 16.76 17.25
N ARG A 125 -4.22 17.04 17.06
CA ARG A 125 -5.13 17.37 18.15
C ARG A 125 -5.86 16.12 18.60
N GLU A 126 -5.76 15.84 19.89
CA GLU A 126 -6.59 14.84 20.52
C GLU A 126 -8.07 15.21 20.40
N GLY A 127 -8.91 14.20 20.28
CA GLY A 127 -10.35 14.37 20.07
C GLY A 127 -11.13 13.14 20.55
N PRO A 128 -12.45 13.27 20.73
CA PRO A 128 -13.27 12.19 21.26
C PRO A 128 -13.38 11.03 20.26
N MET A 129 -13.30 9.82 20.78
CA MET A 129 -13.67 8.60 20.08
C MET A 129 -15.07 8.19 20.54
N VAL A 130 -16.03 8.23 19.61
CA VAL A 130 -17.46 8.17 19.91
C VAL A 130 -18.06 6.93 19.25
N ASP A 131 -18.91 6.23 19.97
CA ASP A 131 -19.73 5.16 19.41
C ASP A 131 -20.68 5.73 18.36
N ILE A 132 -20.71 5.16 17.16
CA ILE A 132 -21.63 5.59 16.11
C ILE A 132 -23.10 5.31 16.45
N ASP A 133 -23.39 4.31 17.28
CA ASP A 133 -24.78 3.93 17.60
C ASP A 133 -25.30 4.68 18.84
N SER A 134 -24.56 4.60 19.95
CA SER A 134 -24.99 5.24 21.21
C SER A 134 -24.60 6.71 21.31
N HIS A 135 -23.74 7.21 20.43
CA HIS A 135 -23.10 8.53 20.54
C HIS A 135 -22.34 8.75 21.86
N ALA A 136 -22.04 7.69 22.60
CA ALA A 136 -21.28 7.76 23.83
C ALA A 136 -19.79 7.91 23.52
N THR A 137 -19.10 8.78 24.27
CA THR A 137 -17.63 8.85 24.22
C THR A 137 -17.05 7.62 24.89
N ILE A 138 -16.28 6.84 24.15
CA ILE A 138 -15.68 5.60 24.63
C ILE A 138 -14.20 5.78 24.99
N ALA A 139 -13.51 6.68 24.27
CA ALA A 139 -12.10 6.97 24.50
C ALA A 139 -11.71 8.33 23.89
N THR A 140 -10.42 8.63 23.92
CA THR A 140 -9.79 9.74 23.21
C THR A 140 -8.85 9.18 22.14
N HIS A 141 -8.79 9.83 20.97
CA HIS A 141 -7.87 9.48 19.90
C HIS A 141 -6.66 10.44 19.86
N GLU A 142 -5.52 9.96 19.34
CA GLU A 142 -4.28 10.76 19.24
C GLU A 142 -4.19 11.60 17.95
N GLY A 143 -5.23 11.57 17.11
CA GLY A 143 -5.34 12.38 15.90
C GLY A 143 -5.94 11.59 14.73
N LEU A 144 -6.91 12.17 14.03
CA LEU A 144 -7.67 11.52 12.95
C LEU A 144 -6.83 10.88 11.83
N PRO A 145 -5.71 11.46 11.35
CA PRO A 145 -4.86 10.87 10.31
C PRO A 145 -4.23 9.53 10.68
N LEU A 146 -4.13 9.20 11.97
CA LEU A 146 -3.51 7.96 12.45
C LEU A 146 -4.43 6.74 12.36
N TYR A 147 -5.70 6.97 12.03
CA TYR A 147 -6.73 5.94 11.96
C TYR A 147 -7.09 5.64 10.52
N THR A 148 -7.71 4.51 10.23
CA THR A 148 -8.24 4.19 8.89
C THR A 148 -9.57 3.48 9.07
N HIS A 149 -10.54 3.75 8.21
CA HIS A 149 -11.84 3.05 8.23
C HIS A 149 -11.62 1.52 8.24
N GLY A 150 -12.38 0.80 9.07
CA GLY A 150 -12.25 -0.64 9.27
C GLY A 150 -11.04 -1.07 10.11
N GLN A 151 -10.15 -0.15 10.51
CA GLN A 151 -9.06 -0.47 11.44
C GLN A 151 -9.64 -0.80 12.81
N ARG A 152 -9.12 -1.85 13.45
CA ARG A 152 -9.42 -2.13 14.86
C ARG A 152 -8.98 -0.94 15.75
N ALA A 153 -9.95 -0.29 16.37
CA ALA A 153 -9.75 0.71 17.41
C ALA A 153 -9.36 -0.02 18.70
N ARG A 154 -8.05 -0.08 18.98
CA ARG A 154 -7.51 -0.77 20.16
C ARG A 154 -7.75 0.08 21.41
N VAL A 155 -8.98 0.10 21.90
CA VAL A 155 -9.35 0.74 23.16
C VAL A 155 -9.23 -0.29 24.28
N GLY A 156 -8.44 0.04 25.33
CA GLY A 156 -8.26 -0.83 26.49
C GLY A 156 -9.50 -0.83 27.39
N GLY A 157 -9.75 -1.94 28.08
CA GLY A 157 -10.83 -2.04 29.08
C GLY A 157 -12.23 -2.34 28.53
N LEU A 158 -12.39 -2.45 27.21
CA LEU A 158 -13.67 -2.83 26.61
C LEU A 158 -13.77 -4.34 26.40
N PRO A 159 -14.95 -4.95 26.65
CA PRO A 159 -15.15 -6.39 26.51
C PRO A 159 -15.08 -6.86 25.06
N SER A 160 -15.44 -5.97 24.12
CA SER A 160 -15.59 -6.29 22.70
C SER A 160 -14.57 -5.57 21.83
N ARG A 161 -14.47 -6.03 20.58
CA ARG A 161 -13.57 -5.42 19.58
C ARG A 161 -14.27 -4.27 18.90
N TRP A 162 -13.62 -3.10 18.92
CA TRP A 162 -14.10 -1.90 18.28
C TRP A 162 -13.33 -1.61 16.99
N TYR A 163 -14.01 -0.99 16.03
CA TYR A 163 -13.49 -0.69 14.71
C TYR A 163 -13.82 0.74 14.32
N VAL A 164 -12.92 1.40 13.58
CA VAL A 164 -13.11 2.76 13.09
C VAL A 164 -14.19 2.75 12.01
N ALA A 165 -15.31 3.42 12.29
CA ALA A 165 -16.48 3.51 11.42
C ALA A 165 -16.44 4.76 10.55
N ASP A 166 -16.04 5.92 11.09
CA ASP A 166 -15.94 7.17 10.33
C ASP A 166 -15.06 8.21 11.03
N LYS A 167 -14.80 9.33 10.35
CA LYS A 167 -14.05 10.47 10.86
C LYS A 167 -14.74 11.78 10.48
N ASP A 168 -15.05 12.58 11.48
CA ASP A 168 -15.49 13.95 11.27
C ASP A 168 -14.33 14.91 11.53
N VAL A 169 -13.81 15.48 10.44
CA VAL A 169 -12.69 16.43 10.46
C VAL A 169 -13.12 17.78 11.02
N VAL A 170 -14.40 18.15 10.89
CA VAL A 170 -14.92 19.45 11.37
C VAL A 170 -15.00 19.44 12.89
N SER A 171 -15.58 18.38 13.48
CA SER A 171 -15.68 18.25 14.93
C SER A 171 -14.44 17.62 15.60
N ASN A 172 -13.47 17.15 14.82
CA ASN A 172 -12.33 16.35 15.29
C ASN A 172 -12.78 15.10 16.07
N THR A 173 -13.81 14.40 15.57
CA THR A 173 -14.40 13.21 16.20
C THR A 173 -14.10 11.96 15.41
N LEU A 174 -13.68 10.89 16.10
CA LEU A 174 -13.48 9.58 15.52
C LEU A 174 -14.65 8.66 15.87
N TYR A 175 -15.45 8.28 14.88
CA TYR A 175 -16.55 7.34 15.11
C TYR A 175 -16.06 5.91 15.08
N VAL A 176 -16.50 5.11 16.04
CA VAL A 176 -16.19 3.68 16.16
C VAL A 176 -17.46 2.88 16.33
N CYS A 177 -17.41 1.60 15.99
CA CYS A 177 -18.51 0.65 16.16
C CYS A 177 -18.02 -0.65 16.76
N GLU A 178 -18.93 -1.37 17.41
CA GLU A 178 -18.67 -2.66 18.01
C GLU A 178 -18.82 -3.79 16.97
N GLY A 179 -17.83 -4.69 16.92
CA GLY A 179 -17.86 -5.86 16.05
C GLY A 179 -17.41 -5.59 14.61
N GLY A 180 -16.80 -6.60 13.98
CA GLY A 180 -16.24 -6.48 12.62
C GLY A 180 -17.26 -6.55 11.49
N GLU A 181 -18.50 -6.92 11.80
CA GLU A 181 -19.60 -7.10 10.82
C GLU A 181 -20.58 -5.92 10.80
N HIS A 182 -20.28 -4.87 11.57
CA HIS A 182 -21.17 -3.73 11.78
C HIS A 182 -21.57 -3.05 10.45
N PRO A 183 -22.84 -2.66 10.26
CA PRO A 183 -23.29 -2.04 9.01
C PRO A 183 -22.47 -0.80 8.60
N ALA A 184 -22.02 0.00 9.56
CA ALA A 184 -21.18 1.18 9.32
C ALA A 184 -19.79 0.87 8.72
N LEU A 185 -19.35 -0.40 8.76
CA LEU A 185 -18.11 -0.85 8.12
C LEU A 185 -18.31 -1.31 6.68
N ARG A 186 -19.57 -1.44 6.23
CA ARG A 186 -19.94 -1.86 4.88
C ARG A 186 -20.12 -0.61 4.04
N THR A 187 -19.06 -0.18 3.37
CA THR A 187 -19.11 0.82 2.28
C THR A 187 -19.62 0.22 0.98
#